data_AF-A0A553SQW3-F1
#
_entry.id   AF-A0A553SQW3-F1
#
_cell.length_a   1.000
_cell.length_b   1.000
_cell.length_c   1.000
_cell.angle_alpha   90.00
_cell.angle_beta   90.00
_cell.angle_gamma   90.00
#
_symmetry.space_group_name_H-M   'P 1'
#
loop_
_entity.id
_entity.type
_entity.pdbx_description
1 polymer ?
#
loop_
_entity_poly.entity_id
_entity_poly.type
_entity_poly.pdbx_seq_one_letter_code
_entity_poly.pdbx_strand_id
1 'polypeptide(L)'
;MWQFLKKVSKIFYQTKVQGFYSTFFIILIIITLGMEFIYPEYADYTWKGIGISIIFMLFGLFFPIINDLFYSLSWKRVDLQEYPSSTNDSNMLLTDLKTLRDLEKSNKYIRVMTMNERMSYSFIAIMVFFSLLVAFLNFTNSNYGDLVDWLSITALGLGVYPLIGGAAKNRIVNKINEVQSLTDQLNNKESDIQISQLKNQVNHLQSLTEKLLAQLEKVDRKIK
;
A
#
# COMPACT_ATOMS: atom_id res chain seq x y z
N MET A 1 -4.67 23.85 14.20
CA MET A 1 -5.54 22.65 14.02
C MET A 1 -5.04 21.71 12.92
N TRP A 2 -4.92 22.15 11.67
CA TRP A 2 -4.50 21.29 10.53
C TRP A 2 -3.10 20.68 10.65
N GLN A 3 -2.11 21.45 11.10
CA GLN A 3 -0.74 20.92 11.28
C GLN A 3 -0.62 19.92 12.44
N PHE A 4 -1.49 20.06 13.46
CA PHE A 4 -1.58 19.13 14.58
C PHE A 4 -2.12 17.77 14.11
N LEU A 5 -3.22 17.76 13.35
CA LEU A 5 -3.76 16.53 12.74
C LEU A 5 -2.75 15.82 11.83
N LYS A 6 -1.97 16.58 11.06
CA LYS A 6 -0.88 16.04 10.23
C LYS A 6 0.21 15.35 11.06
N LYS A 7 0.63 15.99 12.16
CA LYS A 7 1.67 15.49 13.07
C LYS A 7 1.20 14.25 13.83
N VAL A 8 -0.06 14.24 14.27
CA VAL A 8 -0.73 13.09 14.88
C VAL A 8 -0.78 11.92 13.90
N SER A 9 -1.31 12.10 12.68
CA SER A 9 -1.38 11.01 11.68
C SER A 9 -0.01 10.39 11.38
N LYS A 10 1.06 11.21 11.30
CA LYS A 10 2.43 10.75 11.02
C LYS A 10 3.02 9.92 12.15
N ILE A 11 2.75 10.26 13.41
CA ILE A 11 3.19 9.50 14.59
C ILE A 11 2.48 8.14 14.64
N PHE A 12 1.18 8.12 14.38
CA PHE A 12 0.38 6.88 14.30
C PHE A 12 0.79 5.97 13.13
N TYR A 13 1.26 6.55 12.01
CA TYR A 13 1.69 5.78 10.84
C TYR A 13 3.07 5.13 10.99
N GLN A 14 3.95 5.68 11.84
CA GLN A 14 5.31 5.16 12.05
C GLN A 14 5.39 4.11 13.17
N THR A 15 4.43 4.08 14.08
CA THR A 15 4.36 3.04 15.10
C THR A 15 3.72 1.79 14.49
N LYS A 16 4.24 0.59 14.79
CA LYS A 16 3.58 -0.71 14.54
C LYS A 16 2.32 -0.82 15.42
N VAL A 17 1.40 0.11 15.23
CA VAL A 17 0.15 0.36 15.97
C VAL A 17 -0.66 -0.93 16.07
N GLN A 18 -0.82 -1.65 14.95
CA GLN A 18 -1.57 -2.90 14.92
C GLN A 18 -1.04 -3.96 15.91
N GLY A 19 0.28 -4.09 16.05
CA GLY A 19 0.91 -4.99 17.01
C GLY A 19 0.65 -4.54 18.45
N PHE A 20 0.84 -3.27 18.75
CA PHE A 20 0.65 -2.72 20.10
C PHE A 20 -0.81 -2.84 20.59
N TYR A 21 -1.80 -2.52 19.76
CA TYR A 21 -3.20 -2.67 20.15
C TYR A 21 -3.58 -4.14 20.33
N SER A 22 -3.15 -5.03 19.42
CA SER A 22 -3.44 -6.46 19.54
C SER A 22 -2.88 -7.04 20.85
N THR A 23 -1.63 -6.71 21.22
CA THR A 23 -1.02 -7.18 22.47
C THR A 23 -1.65 -6.54 23.70
N PHE A 24 -1.95 -5.24 23.68
CA PHE A 24 -2.62 -4.54 24.78
C PHE A 24 -4.01 -5.13 25.06
N PHE A 25 -4.79 -5.41 24.02
CA PHE A 25 -6.12 -6.01 24.15
C PHE A 25 -6.07 -7.46 24.61
N ILE A 26 -5.11 -8.26 24.12
CA ILE A 26 -4.89 -9.62 24.62
C ILE A 26 -4.58 -9.59 26.12
N ILE A 27 -3.70 -8.68 26.55
CA ILE A 27 -3.37 -8.50 27.97
C ILE A 27 -4.61 -8.09 28.78
N LEU A 28 -5.42 -7.16 28.25
CA LEU A 28 -6.65 -6.70 28.91
C LEU A 28 -7.67 -7.85 29.08
N ILE A 29 -7.85 -8.68 28.06
CA ILE A 29 -8.73 -9.86 28.09
C ILE A 29 -8.24 -10.88 29.12
N ILE A 30 -6.92 -11.16 29.15
CA ILE A 30 -6.31 -12.09 30.12
C ILE A 30 -6.50 -11.59 31.55
N ILE A 31 -6.30 -10.29 31.80
CA ILE A 31 -6.52 -9.69 33.13
C ILE A 31 -8.00 -9.80 33.54
N THR A 32 -8.92 -9.53 32.61
CA THR A 32 -10.36 -9.58 32.90
C THR A 32 -10.81 -11.01 33.19
N LEU A 33 -10.39 -12.00 32.39
CA LEU A 33 -10.64 -13.42 32.64
C LEU A 33 -9.98 -13.93 33.93
N GLY A 34 -8.76 -13.46 34.24
CA GLY A 34 -8.05 -13.81 35.48
C GLY A 34 -8.78 -13.33 36.74
N MET A 35 -9.44 -12.17 36.67
CA MET A 35 -10.27 -11.65 37.77
C MET A 35 -11.52 -12.51 38.02
N GLU A 36 -12.07 -13.18 36.99
CA GLU A 36 -13.20 -14.13 37.14
C GLU A 36 -12.83 -15.35 37.99
N PHE A 37 -11.62 -15.88 37.77
CA PHE A 37 -11.10 -17.04 38.49
C PHE A 37 -10.73 -16.73 39.94
N ILE A 38 -10.24 -15.52 40.21
CA ILE A 38 -9.79 -15.11 41.55
C ILE A 38 -10.97 -14.63 42.40
N TYR A 39 -11.96 -13.95 41.79
CA TYR A 39 -13.12 -13.40 42.49
C TYR A 39 -14.44 -13.71 41.75
N PRO A 40 -14.96 -14.96 41.87
CA PRO A 40 -16.13 -15.42 41.12
C PRO A 40 -17.43 -14.69 41.49
N GLU A 41 -17.48 -14.08 42.67
CA GLU A 41 -18.57 -13.22 43.13
C GLU A 41 -18.76 -11.93 42.30
N TYR A 42 -17.80 -11.58 41.44
CA TYR A 42 -17.90 -10.49 40.47
C TYR A 42 -18.16 -10.95 39.03
N ALA A 43 -18.50 -12.23 38.79
CA ALA A 43 -18.66 -12.80 37.45
C ALA A 43 -19.54 -11.94 36.49
N ASP A 44 -20.64 -11.37 36.97
CA ASP A 44 -21.49 -10.47 36.17
C ASP A 44 -20.78 -9.18 35.73
N TYR A 45 -19.89 -8.64 36.56
CA TYR A 45 -19.02 -7.52 36.21
C TYR A 45 -17.92 -7.96 35.24
N THR A 46 -17.48 -9.22 35.34
CA THR A 46 -16.46 -9.80 34.46
C THR A 46 -16.98 -10.00 33.05
N TRP A 47 -18.20 -10.51 32.85
CA TRP A 47 -18.82 -10.62 31.52
C TRP A 47 -19.08 -9.26 30.86
N LYS A 48 -19.51 -8.26 31.64
CA LYS A 48 -19.61 -6.87 31.16
C LYS A 48 -18.24 -6.29 30.80
N GLY A 49 -17.21 -6.56 31.61
CA GLY A 49 -15.83 -6.15 31.35
C GLY A 49 -15.23 -6.79 30.09
N ILE A 50 -15.48 -8.08 29.86
CA ILE A 50 -15.05 -8.81 28.67
C ILE A 50 -15.74 -8.24 27.42
N GLY A 51 -17.06 -8.01 27.46
CA GLY A 51 -17.75 -7.46 26.31
C GLY A 51 -17.35 -6.01 25.99
N ILE A 52 -17.13 -5.16 27.00
CA ILE A 52 -16.53 -3.82 26.81
C ILE A 52 -15.15 -3.93 26.17
N SER A 53 -14.32 -4.88 26.62
CA SER A 53 -12.98 -5.13 26.07
C SER A 53 -13.02 -5.59 24.61
N ILE A 54 -13.94 -6.48 24.25
CA ILE A 54 -14.16 -6.93 22.88
C ILE A 54 -14.61 -5.76 22.01
N ILE A 55 -15.53 -4.92 22.48
CA ILE A 55 -16.00 -3.76 21.71
C ILE A 55 -14.88 -2.73 21.53
N PHE A 56 -14.07 -2.46 22.56
CA PHE A 56 -12.88 -1.61 22.41
C PHE A 56 -11.83 -2.22 21.47
N MET A 57 -11.66 -3.55 21.46
CA MET A 57 -10.80 -4.25 20.50
C MET A 57 -11.32 -4.05 19.07
N LEU A 58 -12.63 -4.16 18.85
CA LEU A 58 -13.27 -3.88 17.57
C LEU A 58 -13.09 -2.42 17.14
N PHE A 59 -13.18 -1.46 18.07
CA PHE A 59 -12.82 -0.05 17.82
C PHE A 59 -11.34 0.11 17.44
N GLY A 60 -10.43 -0.62 18.09
CA GLY A 60 -9.00 -0.63 17.76
C GLY A 60 -8.71 -1.17 16.36
N LEU A 61 -9.42 -2.21 15.94
CA LEU A 61 -9.39 -2.74 14.57
C LEU A 61 -9.97 -1.74 13.55
N PHE A 62 -10.84 -0.84 14.00
CA PHE A 62 -11.45 0.21 13.18
C PHE A 62 -10.59 1.49 13.08
N PHE A 63 -9.63 1.67 13.98
CA PHE A 63 -8.75 2.83 13.97
C PHE A 63 -7.96 3.02 12.66
N PRO A 64 -7.38 1.97 12.03
CA PRO A 64 -6.77 2.08 10.72
C PRO A 64 -7.74 2.58 9.64
N ILE A 65 -9.02 2.20 9.73
CA ILE A 65 -10.06 2.58 8.75
C ILE A 65 -10.39 4.06 8.86
N ILE A 66 -10.57 4.56 10.08
CA ILE A 66 -10.78 5.99 10.34
C ILE A 66 -9.54 6.79 9.94
N ASN A 67 -8.35 6.29 10.28
CA ASN A 67 -7.10 6.93 9.91
C ASN A 67 -6.98 7.03 8.39
N ASP A 68 -7.24 5.93 7.66
CA ASP A 68 -7.27 5.90 6.21
C ASP A 68 -8.29 6.89 5.62
N LEU A 69 -9.44 7.09 6.27
CA LEU A 69 -10.44 8.09 5.89
C LEU A 69 -9.91 9.53 6.03
N PHE A 70 -9.24 9.86 7.13
CA PHE A 70 -8.56 11.14 7.30
C PHE A 70 -7.41 11.31 6.29
N TYR A 71 -6.67 10.25 6.00
CA TYR A 71 -5.64 10.24 4.95
C TYR A 71 -6.24 10.51 3.55
N SER A 72 -7.40 9.91 3.24
CA SER A 72 -8.11 10.09 1.97
C SER A 72 -8.55 11.54 1.71
N LEU A 73 -8.93 12.25 2.78
CA LEU A 73 -9.43 13.61 2.74
C LEU A 73 -8.31 14.66 2.73
N SER A 74 -7.14 14.33 3.27
CA SER A 74 -6.06 15.30 3.52
C SER A 74 -4.93 15.32 2.49
N TRP A 75 -4.86 14.34 1.58
CA TRP A 75 -3.76 14.22 0.61
C TRP A 75 -4.19 14.55 -0.83
N LYS A 76 -3.29 15.17 -1.59
CA LYS A 76 -3.48 15.50 -3.01
C LYS A 76 -3.69 14.22 -3.83
N ARG A 77 -4.72 14.21 -4.69
CA ARG A 77 -4.98 13.11 -5.61
C ARG A 77 -3.77 12.84 -6.51
N VAL A 78 -3.60 11.58 -6.88
CA VAL A 78 -2.66 11.15 -7.91
C VAL A 78 -3.49 10.61 -9.05
N ASP A 79 -3.30 11.18 -10.23
CA ASP A 79 -3.89 10.64 -11.44
C ASP A 79 -2.95 9.59 -12.03
N LEU A 80 -3.45 8.36 -12.18
CA LEU A 80 -2.66 7.28 -12.78
C LEU A 80 -2.50 7.46 -14.30
N GLN A 81 -3.29 8.34 -14.92
CA GLN A 81 -3.17 8.67 -16.35
C GLN A 81 -1.92 9.51 -16.66
N GLU A 82 -1.36 10.21 -15.66
CA GLU A 82 -0.10 10.94 -15.79
C GLU A 82 1.11 9.99 -15.95
N TYR A 83 0.91 8.68 -15.76
CA TYR A 83 1.93 7.65 -15.85
C TYR A 83 1.72 6.76 -17.09
N PRO A 84 2.79 6.45 -17.84
CA PRO A 84 4.15 6.99 -17.70
C PRO A 84 4.25 8.47 -18.10
N SER A 85 5.13 9.21 -17.42
CA SER A 85 5.40 10.63 -17.71
C SER A 85 6.28 10.84 -18.94
N SER A 86 6.97 9.78 -19.39
CA SER A 86 7.79 9.74 -20.61
C SER A 86 7.78 8.34 -21.19
N THR A 87 7.75 8.21 -22.52
CA THR A 87 7.86 6.91 -23.22
C THR A 87 9.29 6.61 -23.68
N ASN A 88 10.18 7.59 -23.62
CA ASN A 88 11.49 7.54 -24.28
C ASN A 88 12.67 7.76 -23.31
N ASP A 89 12.40 8.13 -22.05
CA ASP A 89 13.44 8.39 -21.04
C ASP A 89 13.40 7.29 -19.96
N SER A 90 14.41 6.42 -19.97
CA SER A 90 14.55 5.32 -19.02
C SER A 90 14.66 5.80 -17.57
N ASN A 91 15.32 6.94 -17.31
CA ASN A 91 15.46 7.48 -15.96
C ASN A 91 14.13 8.02 -15.40
N MET A 92 13.32 8.66 -16.25
CA MET A 92 11.98 9.10 -15.87
C MET A 92 11.06 7.91 -15.58
N LEU A 93 11.09 6.88 -16.42
CA LEU A 93 10.32 5.64 -16.20
C LEU A 93 10.70 4.91 -14.91
N LEU A 94 12.00 4.85 -14.57
CA LEU A 94 12.47 4.29 -13.31
C LEU A 94 11.98 5.10 -12.10
N THR A 95 11.91 6.42 -12.24
CA THR A 95 11.37 7.32 -11.19
C THR A 95 9.87 7.13 -11.01
N ASP A 96 9.14 6.95 -12.11
CA ASP A 96 7.71 6.64 -12.12
C ASP A 96 7.43 5.29 -11.46
N LEU A 97 8.21 4.25 -11.78
CA LEU A 97 8.12 2.93 -11.13
C LEU A 97 8.34 3.03 -9.62
N LYS A 98 9.33 3.79 -9.18
CA LYS A 98 9.59 4.00 -7.75
C LYS A 98 8.39 4.67 -7.07
N THR A 99 7.82 5.69 -7.71
CA THR A 99 6.66 6.41 -7.19
C THR A 99 5.42 5.52 -7.12
N LEU A 100 5.13 4.73 -8.16
CA LEU A 100 4.01 3.80 -8.21
C LEU A 100 4.17 2.67 -7.17
N ARG A 101 5.36 2.11 -6.99
CA ARG A 101 5.65 1.12 -5.94
C ARG A 101 5.51 1.70 -4.53
N ASP A 102 5.88 2.96 -4.33
CA ASP A 102 5.65 3.65 -3.06
C ASP A 102 4.15 3.83 -2.78
N LEU A 103 3.34 4.10 -3.81
CA LEU A 103 1.87 4.18 -3.70
C LEU A 103 1.23 2.82 -3.40
N GLU A 104 1.77 1.73 -3.94
CA GLU A 104 1.31 0.36 -3.68
C GLU A 104 1.60 -0.11 -2.25
N LYS A 105 2.85 0.06 -1.79
CA LYS A 105 3.33 -0.45 -0.49
C LYS A 105 2.80 0.31 0.73
N SER A 106 2.35 1.54 0.53
CA SER A 106 1.77 2.35 1.59
C SER A 106 0.26 2.43 1.42
N ASN A 107 -0.52 2.70 2.48
CA ASN A 107 -1.97 2.96 2.37
C ASN A 107 -2.31 4.18 1.48
N LYS A 108 -1.31 4.75 0.78
CA LYS A 108 -1.43 5.80 -0.23
C LYS A 108 -2.12 5.35 -1.51
N TYR A 109 -2.43 4.06 -1.70
CA TYR A 109 -3.30 3.60 -2.79
C TYR A 109 -4.68 4.29 -2.77
N ILE A 110 -5.11 4.81 -1.63
CA ILE A 110 -6.33 5.61 -1.51
C ILE A 110 -6.26 6.91 -2.34
N ARG A 111 -5.05 7.42 -2.63
CA ARG A 111 -4.84 8.65 -3.42
C ARG A 111 -5.17 8.49 -4.90
N VAL A 112 -5.21 7.26 -5.41
CA VAL A 112 -5.55 6.94 -6.80
C VAL A 112 -7.00 6.46 -6.96
N MET A 113 -7.78 6.48 -5.87
CA MET A 113 -9.20 6.17 -5.92
C MET A 113 -9.96 7.28 -6.65
N THR A 114 -10.92 6.87 -7.46
CA THR A 114 -11.91 7.76 -8.09
C THR A 114 -12.78 8.44 -7.03
N MET A 115 -13.48 9.52 -7.42
CA MET A 115 -14.39 10.21 -6.50
C MET A 115 -15.45 9.26 -5.92
N ASN A 116 -16.02 8.38 -6.74
CA ASN A 116 -17.04 7.44 -6.34
C ASN A 116 -16.51 6.41 -5.34
N GLU A 117 -15.34 5.81 -5.61
CA GLU A 117 -14.73 4.84 -4.69
C GLU A 117 -14.44 5.47 -3.33
N ARG A 118 -13.93 6.71 -3.29
CA ARG A 118 -13.69 7.41 -2.01
C ARG A 118 -14.99 7.72 -1.27
N MET A 119 -16.06 8.07 -1.99
CA MET A 119 -17.38 8.29 -1.38
C MET A 119 -17.94 7.00 -0.81
N SER A 120 -17.92 5.90 -1.56
CA SER A 120 -18.35 4.58 -1.08
C SER A 120 -17.50 4.10 0.09
N TYR A 121 -16.19 4.27 0.01
CA TYR A 121 -15.25 3.94 1.07
C TYR A 121 -15.52 4.73 2.36
N SER A 122 -15.71 6.05 2.22
CA SER A 122 -16.03 6.92 3.34
C SER A 122 -17.37 6.59 3.97
N PHE A 123 -18.38 6.33 3.12
CA PHE A 123 -19.72 5.96 3.55
C PHE A 123 -19.69 4.66 4.36
N ILE A 124 -19.01 3.62 3.88
CA ILE A 124 -18.89 2.34 4.59
C ILE A 124 -18.13 2.50 5.90
N ALA A 125 -17.02 3.24 5.90
CA ALA A 125 -16.26 3.50 7.13
C ALA A 125 -17.10 4.23 8.18
N ILE A 126 -17.87 5.25 7.78
CA ILE A 126 -18.80 5.97 8.67
C ILE A 126 -19.90 5.03 9.16
N MET A 127 -20.54 4.26 8.27
CA MET A 127 -21.58 3.31 8.62
C MET A 127 -21.12 2.30 9.66
N VAL A 128 -19.93 1.72 9.47
CA VAL A 128 -19.41 0.77 10.44
C VAL A 128 -19.09 1.47 11.76
N PHE A 129 -18.44 2.64 11.75
CA PHE A 129 -18.17 3.39 12.98
C PHE A 129 -19.46 3.65 13.78
N PHE A 130 -20.52 4.13 13.13
CA PHE A 130 -21.81 4.35 13.78
C PHE A 130 -22.44 3.06 14.29
N SER A 131 -22.38 1.98 13.49
CA SER A 131 -22.94 0.68 13.89
C SER A 131 -22.22 0.11 15.12
N LEU A 132 -20.89 0.26 15.18
CA LEU A 132 -20.06 -0.16 16.30
C LEU A 132 -20.31 0.70 17.56
N LEU A 133 -20.54 2.00 17.39
CA LEU A 133 -20.93 2.90 18.46
C LEU A 133 -22.31 2.55 19.03
N VAL A 134 -23.29 2.27 18.18
CA VAL A 134 -24.63 1.87 18.63
C VAL A 134 -24.59 0.50 19.31
N ALA A 135 -23.83 -0.46 18.75
CA ALA A 135 -23.59 -1.75 19.39
C ALA A 135 -22.95 -1.58 20.78
N PHE A 136 -21.98 -0.67 20.92
CA PHE A 136 -21.38 -0.34 22.20
C PHE A 136 -22.40 0.18 23.21
N LEU A 137 -23.20 1.18 22.83
CA LEU A 137 -24.20 1.79 23.69
C LEU A 137 -25.28 0.77 24.11
N ASN A 138 -25.75 -0.05 23.18
CA ASN A 138 -26.71 -1.13 23.45
C ASN A 138 -26.13 -2.16 24.41
N PHE A 139 -24.86 -2.55 24.22
CA PHE A 139 -24.18 -3.46 25.13
C PHE A 139 -24.05 -2.88 26.54
N THR A 140 -23.62 -1.61 26.67
CA THR A 140 -23.48 -0.97 27.99
C THR A 140 -24.82 -0.79 28.70
N ASN A 141 -25.90 -0.54 27.95
CA ASN A 141 -27.25 -0.38 28.49
C ASN A 141 -27.98 -1.72 28.70
N SER A 142 -27.31 -2.86 28.47
CA SER A 142 -27.91 -4.21 28.55
C SER A 142 -29.13 -4.39 27.64
N ASN A 143 -29.20 -3.65 26.53
CA ASN A 143 -30.24 -3.75 25.52
C ASN A 143 -29.76 -4.64 24.36
N TYR A 144 -30.00 -5.94 24.48
CA TYR A 144 -29.47 -6.94 23.54
C TYR A 144 -30.35 -7.17 22.31
N GLY A 145 -31.58 -6.65 22.28
CA GLY A 145 -32.57 -6.92 21.24
C GLY A 145 -32.05 -6.66 19.82
N ASP A 146 -31.38 -5.52 19.62
CA ASP A 146 -30.87 -5.11 18.31
C ASP A 146 -29.33 -5.27 18.20
N LEU A 147 -28.66 -5.77 19.24
CA LEU A 147 -27.20 -5.82 19.29
C LEU A 147 -26.61 -6.68 18.15
N VAL A 148 -27.26 -7.80 17.86
CA VAL A 148 -26.86 -8.72 16.78
C VAL A 148 -26.96 -8.03 15.42
N ASP A 149 -27.99 -7.22 15.19
CA ASP A 149 -28.18 -6.51 13.93
C ASP A 149 -27.09 -5.46 13.71
N TRP A 150 -26.77 -4.66 14.74
CA TRP A 150 -25.70 -3.66 14.66
C TRP A 150 -24.31 -4.28 14.48
N LEU A 151 -24.04 -5.43 15.11
CA LEU A 151 -22.81 -6.19 14.89
C LEU A 151 -22.76 -6.81 13.48
N SER A 152 -23.89 -7.24 12.94
CA SER A 152 -23.98 -7.78 11.58
C SER A 152 -23.71 -6.71 10.52
N ILE A 153 -24.27 -5.50 10.68
CA ILE A 153 -23.97 -4.34 9.82
C ILE A 153 -22.48 -3.98 9.89
N THR A 154 -21.90 -4.01 11.10
CA THR A 154 -20.47 -3.79 11.32
C THR A 154 -19.62 -4.81 10.57
N ALA A 155 -19.96 -6.09 10.66
CA ALA A 155 -19.24 -7.18 9.99
C ALA A 155 -19.34 -7.07 8.45
N LEU A 156 -20.52 -6.73 7.93
CA LEU A 156 -20.73 -6.49 6.50
C LEU A 156 -19.86 -5.35 5.99
N GLY A 157 -19.84 -4.21 6.69
CA GLY A 157 -19.02 -3.08 6.25
C GLY A 157 -17.51 -3.39 6.33
N LEU A 158 -17.07 -4.16 7.34
CA LEU A 158 -15.70 -4.68 7.40
C LEU A 158 -15.36 -5.64 6.24
N GLY A 159 -16.34 -6.42 5.76
CA GLY A 159 -16.17 -7.32 4.62
C GLY A 159 -16.13 -6.61 3.26
N VAL A 160 -16.88 -5.53 3.09
CA VAL A 160 -16.93 -4.75 1.83
C VAL A 160 -15.74 -3.79 1.71
N TYR A 161 -15.24 -3.27 2.83
CA TYR A 161 -14.16 -2.29 2.86
C TYR A 161 -12.89 -2.70 2.06
N PRO A 162 -12.35 -3.93 2.20
CA PRO A 162 -11.20 -4.39 1.43
C PRO A 162 -11.46 -4.46 -0.08
N LEU A 163 -12.70 -4.71 -0.52
CA LEU A 163 -13.05 -4.85 -1.94
C LEU A 163 -12.87 -3.53 -2.69
N ILE A 164 -13.25 -2.41 -2.06
CA ILE A 164 -13.07 -1.07 -2.62
C ILE A 164 -11.59 -0.71 -2.67
N GLY A 165 -10.83 -1.05 -1.62
CA GLY A 165 -9.37 -0.88 -1.60
C GLY A 165 -8.64 -1.71 -2.66
N GLY A 166 -9.13 -2.93 -2.91
CA GLY A 166 -8.55 -3.87 -3.89
C GLY A 166 -8.56 -3.32 -5.32
N ALA A 167 -9.64 -2.66 -5.74
CA ALA A 167 -9.74 -2.09 -7.09
C ALA A 167 -8.64 -1.05 -7.36
N ALA A 168 -8.40 -0.14 -6.41
CA ALA A 168 -7.36 0.88 -6.52
C ALA A 168 -5.95 0.28 -6.54
N LYS A 169 -5.69 -0.74 -5.71
CA LYS A 169 -4.43 -1.50 -5.72
C LYS A 169 -4.21 -2.19 -7.06
N ASN A 170 -5.22 -2.85 -7.60
CA ASN A 170 -5.13 -3.52 -8.90
C ASN A 170 -4.81 -2.54 -10.03
N ARG A 171 -5.39 -1.33 -10.02
CA ARG A 171 -5.03 -0.29 -11.01
C ARG A 171 -3.57 0.16 -10.90
N ILE A 172 -3.05 0.33 -9.68
CA ILE A 172 -1.63 0.65 -9.47
C ILE A 172 -0.76 -0.48 -10.00
N VAL A 173 -1.05 -1.73 -9.64
CA VAL A 173 -0.29 -2.91 -10.09
C VAL A 173 -0.29 -3.02 -11.60
N ASN A 174 -1.45 -2.85 -12.25
CA ASN A 174 -1.53 -2.86 -13.71
C ASN A 174 -0.67 -1.75 -14.34
N LYS A 175 -0.69 -0.55 -13.76
CA LYS A 175 0.14 0.56 -14.24
C LYS A 175 1.64 0.32 -13.99
N ILE A 176 2.02 -0.28 -12.85
CA ILE A 176 3.41 -0.72 -12.60
C ILE A 176 3.86 -1.69 -13.68
N ASN A 177 3.04 -2.69 -14.02
CA ASN A 177 3.39 -3.69 -15.03
C ASN A 177 3.55 -3.05 -16.42
N GLU A 178 2.68 -2.10 -16.78
CA GLU A 178 2.77 -1.32 -18.02
C GLU A 178 4.09 -0.53 -18.09
N VAL A 179 4.40 0.25 -17.06
CA VAL A 179 5.64 1.06 -17.01
C VAL A 179 6.88 0.16 -17.00
N GLN A 180 6.84 -0.95 -16.26
CA GLN A 180 7.93 -1.93 -16.21
C GLN A 180 8.19 -2.52 -17.59
N SER A 181 7.15 -2.91 -18.32
CA SER A 181 7.28 -3.42 -19.68
C SER A 181 7.91 -2.38 -20.63
N LEU A 182 7.59 -1.10 -20.48
CA LEU A 182 8.19 -0.04 -21.29
C LEU A 182 9.67 0.18 -20.95
N THR A 183 10.02 0.15 -19.66
CA THR A 183 11.42 0.22 -19.21
C THR A 183 12.25 -0.92 -19.77
N ASP A 184 11.72 -2.15 -19.73
CA ASP A 184 12.42 -3.33 -20.24
C ASP A 184 12.61 -3.24 -21.78
N GLN A 185 11.61 -2.72 -22.51
CA GLN A 185 11.72 -2.47 -23.96
C GLN A 185 12.78 -1.43 -24.31
N LEU A 186 12.86 -0.32 -23.56
CA LEU A 186 13.89 0.71 -23.79
C LEU A 186 15.29 0.19 -23.49
N ASN A 187 15.47 -0.52 -22.37
CA ASN A 187 16.76 -1.08 -22.00
C ASN A 187 17.26 -2.09 -23.06
N ASN A 188 16.37 -2.90 -23.62
CA ASN A 188 16.71 -3.81 -24.71
C ASN A 188 17.14 -3.06 -25.98
N LYS A 189 16.41 -2.00 -26.37
CA LYS A 189 16.78 -1.15 -27.51
C LYS A 189 18.13 -0.45 -27.31
N GLU A 190 18.39 0.08 -26.12
CA GLU A 190 19.67 0.69 -25.78
C GLU A 190 20.82 -0.33 -25.86
N SER A 191 20.59 -1.55 -25.36
CA SER A 191 21.55 -2.65 -25.48
C SER A 191 21.84 -3.02 -26.94
N ASP A 192 20.81 -3.17 -27.77
CA ASP A 192 20.96 -3.48 -29.20
C ASP A 192 21.76 -2.39 -29.95
N ILE A 193 21.50 -1.12 -29.63
CA ILE A 193 22.25 0.02 -30.20
C ILE A 193 23.72 -0.05 -29.79
N GLN A 194 24.00 -0.29 -28.51
CA GLN A 194 25.38 -0.41 -28.01
C GLN A 194 26.12 -1.59 -28.65
N ILE A 195 25.45 -2.75 -28.78
CA ILE A 195 26.01 -3.93 -29.44
C ILE A 195 26.31 -3.62 -30.92
N SER A 196 25.40 -2.94 -31.62
CA SER A 196 25.62 -2.54 -33.01
C SER A 196 26.79 -1.56 -33.17
N GLN A 197 26.96 -0.61 -32.25
CA GLN A 197 28.08 0.32 -32.26
C GLN A 197 29.41 -0.40 -32.01
N LEU A 198 29.45 -1.29 -31.02
CA LEU A 198 30.60 -2.15 -30.73
C LEU A 198 30.98 -3.00 -31.95
N LYS A 199 29.99 -3.63 -32.60
CA LYS A 199 30.21 -4.43 -33.81
C LYS A 199 30.82 -3.60 -34.94
N ASN A 200 30.33 -2.38 -35.14
CA ASN A 200 30.89 -1.47 -36.15
C ASN A 200 32.33 -1.06 -35.84
N GLN A 201 32.65 -0.79 -34.56
CA GLN A 201 34.02 -0.51 -34.12
C GLN A 201 34.95 -1.71 -34.33
N VAL A 202 34.50 -2.92 -33.99
CA VAL A 202 35.25 -4.16 -34.20
C VAL A 202 35.53 -4.39 -35.68
N ASN A 203 34.52 -4.23 -36.54
CA ASN A 203 34.69 -4.36 -38.00
C ASN A 203 35.68 -3.31 -38.55
N HIS A 204 35.62 -2.08 -38.05
CA HIS A 204 36.58 -1.05 -38.43
C HIS A 204 38.00 -1.43 -38.02
N LEU A 205 38.19 -1.92 -36.79
CA LEU A 205 39.50 -2.35 -36.30
C LEU A 205 40.05 -3.52 -37.13
N GLN A 206 39.22 -4.52 -37.43
CA GLN A 206 39.61 -5.64 -38.31
C GLN A 206 40.09 -5.14 -39.68
N SER A 207 39.33 -4.25 -40.33
CA SER A 207 39.72 -3.66 -41.62
C SER A 207 41.05 -2.88 -41.52
N LEU A 208 41.30 -2.17 -40.41
CA LEU A 208 42.60 -1.51 -40.19
C LEU A 208 43.74 -2.53 -40.05
N THR A 209 43.51 -3.62 -39.31
CA THR A 209 44.51 -4.69 -39.13
C THR A 209 44.83 -5.38 -40.45
N GLU A 210 43.83 -5.67 -41.29
CA GLU A 210 44.03 -6.24 -42.63
C GLU A 210 44.84 -5.30 -43.53
N LYS A 211 44.54 -4.00 -43.51
CA LYS A 211 45.33 -3.00 -44.26
C LYS A 211 46.77 -2.92 -43.77
N LEU A 212 47.01 -2.95 -42.46
CA LEU A 212 48.35 -2.96 -41.87
C LEU A 212 49.13 -4.23 -42.25
N LEU A 213 48.50 -5.40 -42.18
CA LEU A 213 49.09 -6.66 -42.61
C LEU A 213 49.48 -6.62 -44.09
N ALA A 214 48.59 -6.14 -44.97
CA ALA A 214 48.89 -5.99 -46.39
C ALA A 214 50.04 -4.99 -46.67
N GLN A 215 50.17 -3.94 -45.85
CA GLN A 215 51.29 -3.00 -45.94
C GLN A 215 52.60 -3.63 -45.46
N LEU A 216 52.59 -4.35 -44.34
CA LEU A 216 53.74 -5.11 -43.83
C LEU A 216 54.23 -6.12 -44.86
N GLU A 217 53.33 -6.87 -45.48
CA GLU A 217 53.67 -7.85 -46.51
C GLU A 217 54.30 -7.20 -47.75
N LYS A 218 53.85 -6.00 -48.13
CA LYS A 218 54.48 -5.21 -49.20
C LYS A 218 55.88 -4.71 -48.83
N VAL A 219 56.11 -4.37 -47.57
CA VAL A 219 57.43 -3.95 -47.08
C VAL A 219 58.39 -5.13 -47.06
N ASP A 220 57.98 -6.28 -46.54
CA ASP A 220 58.80 -7.49 -46.49
C ASP A 220 59.22 -7.95 -47.91
N ARG A 221 58.30 -7.88 -48.88
CA ARG A 221 58.60 -8.16 -50.30
C ARG A 221 59.56 -7.17 -50.97
N LYS A 222 59.76 -5.97 -50.42
CA LYS A 222 60.74 -4.98 -50.94
C LYS A 222 62.12 -5.12 -50.31
N ILE A 223 62.23 -5.84 -49.20
CA ILE A 223 63.49 -6.05 -48.48
C ILE A 223 64.21 -7.32 -48.96
N LYS A 224 63.46 -8.29 -49.52
CA LYS A 224 64.00 -9.43 -50.29
C LYS A 224 64.36 -9.03 -51.71
#